data_AF-A0A7V3RG93-F1
#
_entry.id   AF-A0A7V3RG93-F1
#
_cell.length_a   1.000
_cell.length_b   1.000
_cell.length_c   1.000
_cell.angle_alpha   90.00
_cell.angle_beta   90.00
_cell.angle_gamma   90.00
#
_symmetry.space_group_name_H-M   'P 1'
#
loop_
_entity.id
_entity.type
_entity.pdbx_description
1 polymer ?
#
loop_
_entity_poly.entity_id
_entity_poly.type
_entity_poly.pdbx_seq_one_letter_code
_entity_poly.pdbx_strand_id
1 'polypeptide(L)'
;MKRILALLIIFTVLGICRTATPVPQYRPQEIKVHNINNVEMHISNYGKFGQTKQGNAGLFWPKGSGQNYIFGAGPWFGTIDSSAAKVETLVTIGYGPHGGESEYVPGLKDMSSGDPNAVIFMYPSPWPPPADVYPMAPQQPKSHQDSWCAYNDLDPNYHMPGDTRPIGLEVYQTVYAWNLTTTKDIIFVKYELKNVSGKKLTHCYFGVCTDNDIGNESGSNANDIIAGIVGQWFVINGESLWVDNLGYQYQKVLEPGWKTPPGAIAFDYLQSPWDLKEGQDKDNDGIPDQYERDSAYYAENVPPAQWDVD
;
A
#
# COMPACT_ATOMS: atom_id res chain seq x y z
N MET A 1 -74.22 -35.50 -32.16
CA MET A 1 -72.81 -35.08 -32.28
C MET A 1 -72.34 -34.59 -30.92
N LYS A 2 -71.54 -35.39 -30.21
CA LYS A 2 -71.02 -35.09 -28.87
C LYS A 2 -69.85 -34.11 -29.01
N ARG A 3 -69.92 -32.94 -28.38
CA ARG A 3 -68.81 -31.99 -28.29
C ARG A 3 -67.97 -32.35 -27.06
N ILE A 4 -66.74 -32.79 -27.29
CA ILE A 4 -65.75 -33.08 -26.25
C ILE A 4 -65.17 -31.74 -25.78
N LEU A 5 -65.38 -31.40 -24.51
CA LEU A 5 -64.75 -30.26 -23.86
C LEU A 5 -63.37 -30.74 -23.35
N ALA A 6 -62.30 -30.29 -23.99
CA ALA A 6 -60.93 -30.57 -23.55
C ALA A 6 -60.62 -29.69 -22.32
N LEU A 7 -60.47 -30.31 -21.15
CA LEU A 7 -59.99 -29.68 -19.93
C LEU A 7 -58.47 -29.50 -20.03
N LEU A 8 -57.99 -28.25 -20.10
CA LEU A 8 -56.57 -27.94 -20.01
C LEU A 8 -56.16 -27.96 -18.54
N ILE A 9 -55.43 -29.00 -18.12
CA ILE A 9 -54.83 -29.08 -16.78
C ILE A 9 -53.52 -28.30 -16.82
N ILE A 10 -53.49 -27.12 -16.20
CA ILE A 10 -52.26 -26.35 -15.97
C ILE A 10 -51.56 -26.98 -14.77
N PHE A 11 -50.48 -27.72 -15.02
CA PHE A 11 -49.55 -28.15 -13.98
C PHE A 11 -48.75 -26.92 -13.50
N THR A 12 -49.17 -26.30 -12.40
CA THR A 12 -48.31 -25.38 -11.65
C THR A 12 -47.25 -26.20 -10.93
N VAL A 13 -46.04 -26.23 -11.48
CA VAL A 13 -44.85 -26.66 -10.75
C VAL A 13 -44.58 -25.59 -9.69
N LEU A 14 -45.01 -25.87 -8.45
CA LEU A 14 -44.52 -25.14 -7.28
C LEU A 14 -43.05 -25.51 -7.09
N GLY A 15 -42.18 -24.78 -7.79
CA GLY A 15 -40.76 -24.80 -7.52
C GLY A 15 -40.56 -24.34 -6.08
N ILE A 16 -40.12 -25.24 -5.21
CA ILE A 16 -39.58 -24.87 -3.91
C ILE A 16 -38.26 -24.16 -4.22
N CYS A 17 -38.34 -22.85 -4.50
CA CYS A 17 -37.17 -22.00 -4.52
C CYS A 17 -36.61 -21.98 -3.11
N ARG A 18 -35.58 -22.79 -2.86
CA ARG A 18 -34.66 -22.48 -1.78
C ARG A 18 -34.10 -21.10 -2.11
N THR A 19 -34.35 -20.12 -1.25
CA THR A 19 -33.57 -18.89 -1.27
C THR A 19 -32.11 -19.32 -1.30
N ALA A 20 -31.37 -18.89 -2.33
CA ALA A 20 -29.93 -18.94 -2.24
C ALA A 20 -29.59 -18.13 -0.99
N THR A 21 -29.16 -18.81 0.07
CA THR A 21 -28.36 -18.14 1.10
C THR A 21 -27.26 -17.44 0.32
N PRO A 22 -27.03 -16.14 0.49
CA PRO A 22 -25.81 -15.55 0.00
C PRO A 22 -24.69 -16.39 0.60
N VAL A 23 -24.05 -17.23 -0.21
CA VAL A 23 -22.69 -17.66 0.09
C VAL A 23 -21.95 -16.34 0.19
N PRO A 24 -21.32 -16.00 1.33
CA PRO A 24 -20.50 -14.81 1.41
C PRO A 24 -19.54 -14.91 0.23
N GLN A 25 -19.71 -14.04 -0.76
CA GLN A 25 -18.91 -14.10 -1.97
C GLN A 25 -17.52 -13.68 -1.55
N TYR A 26 -16.70 -14.69 -1.25
CA TYR A 26 -15.35 -14.61 -0.75
C TYR A 26 -14.54 -13.58 -1.55
N ARG A 27 -14.32 -12.39 -0.99
CA ARG A 27 -13.32 -11.43 -1.49
C ARG A 27 -12.75 -10.59 -0.34
N PRO A 28 -12.00 -11.20 0.60
CA PRO A 28 -11.20 -10.39 1.51
C PRO A 28 -10.27 -9.50 0.70
N GLN A 29 -9.59 -10.04 -0.33
CA GLN A 29 -8.61 -9.30 -1.10
C GLN A 29 -9.29 -8.34 -2.09
N GLU A 30 -9.11 -7.06 -1.85
CA GLU A 30 -9.56 -5.96 -2.70
C GLU A 30 -8.36 -5.22 -3.30
N ILE A 31 -8.57 -4.70 -4.51
CA ILE A 31 -7.69 -3.71 -5.12
C ILE A 31 -8.56 -2.52 -5.51
N LYS A 32 -8.14 -1.31 -5.12
CA LYS A 32 -8.70 -0.03 -5.55
C LYS A 32 -7.65 0.81 -6.25
N VAL A 33 -8.10 1.86 -6.94
CA VAL A 33 -7.23 2.68 -7.81
C VAL A 33 -7.27 4.13 -7.35
N HIS A 34 -6.12 4.66 -6.98
CA HIS A 34 -5.90 6.11 -6.91
C HIS A 34 -5.70 6.65 -8.31
N ASN A 35 -6.54 7.59 -8.71
CA ASN A 35 -6.60 8.14 -10.05
C ASN A 35 -7.10 9.59 -10.07
N ILE A 36 -7.08 10.30 -8.94
CA ILE A 36 -7.48 11.71 -8.89
C ILE A 36 -6.41 12.63 -9.50
N ASN A 37 -5.13 12.25 -9.37
CA ASN A 37 -3.99 13.02 -9.84
C ASN A 37 -3.44 12.43 -11.17
N ASN A 38 -2.23 12.80 -11.56
CA ASN A 38 -1.61 12.35 -12.81
C ASN A 38 -0.91 10.98 -12.69
N VAL A 39 -0.88 10.38 -11.51
CA VAL A 39 -0.41 9.01 -11.25
C VAL A 39 -1.62 8.11 -11.06
N GLU A 40 -1.73 7.04 -11.84
CA GLU A 40 -2.74 6.00 -11.59
C GLU A 40 -2.09 4.83 -10.86
N MET A 41 -2.42 4.65 -9.57
CA MET A 41 -1.82 3.58 -8.76
C MET A 41 -2.88 2.66 -8.18
N HIS A 42 -2.69 1.36 -8.41
CA HIS A 42 -3.47 0.31 -7.76
C HIS A 42 -2.92 0.08 -6.35
N ILE A 43 -3.82 -0.11 -5.38
CA ILE A 43 -3.49 -0.42 -3.98
C ILE A 43 -4.37 -1.57 -3.49
N SER A 44 -3.85 -2.36 -2.57
CA SER A 44 -4.57 -3.50 -2.01
C SER A 44 -4.74 -3.42 -0.50
N ASN A 45 -5.70 -4.17 0.04
CA ASN A 45 -5.82 -4.44 1.48
C ASN A 45 -5.04 -5.69 1.91
N TYR A 46 -3.95 -6.01 1.21
CA TYR A 46 -3.06 -7.11 1.52
C TYR A 46 -1.61 -6.74 1.16
N GLY A 47 -1.26 -5.48 1.35
CA GLY A 47 0.11 -4.96 1.22
C GLY A 47 0.63 -4.70 -0.18
N LYS A 48 -0.09 -5.06 -1.25
CA LYS A 48 0.37 -4.78 -2.62
C LYS A 48 -0.02 -3.38 -3.08
N PHE A 49 0.86 -2.75 -3.84
CA PHE A 49 0.53 -1.60 -4.66
C PHE A 49 1.29 -1.62 -5.99
N GLY A 50 0.88 -0.74 -6.92
CA GLY A 50 1.46 -0.63 -8.26
C GLY A 50 0.98 -1.70 -9.26
N GLN A 51 0.78 -2.94 -8.82
CA GLN A 51 0.30 -4.04 -9.66
C GLN A 51 -1.20 -3.92 -9.98
N THR A 52 -1.58 -4.14 -11.25
CA THR A 52 -2.99 -4.15 -11.66
C THR A 52 -3.76 -5.31 -11.05
N LYS A 53 -5.09 -5.23 -11.04
CA LYS A 53 -5.96 -6.32 -10.54
C LYS A 53 -5.79 -7.64 -11.31
N GLN A 54 -5.34 -7.56 -12.56
CA GLN A 54 -5.08 -8.72 -13.42
C GLN A 54 -3.69 -9.34 -13.18
N GLY A 55 -2.87 -8.74 -12.31
CA GLY A 55 -1.50 -9.18 -12.08
C GLY A 55 -0.48 -8.69 -13.10
N ASN A 56 -0.85 -7.73 -13.97
CA ASN A 56 0.07 -7.10 -14.91
C ASN A 56 0.73 -5.86 -14.29
N ALA A 57 1.80 -5.39 -14.92
CA ALA A 57 2.39 -4.10 -14.64
C ALA A 57 1.35 -2.97 -14.65
N GLY A 58 1.49 -2.10 -13.66
CA GLY A 58 0.69 -0.91 -13.48
C GLY A 58 1.58 0.24 -13.03
N LEU A 59 1.02 1.06 -12.13
CA LEU A 59 1.40 2.44 -11.91
C LEU A 59 1.57 3.19 -13.24
N PHE A 60 0.50 3.85 -13.68
CA PHE A 60 0.54 4.54 -14.97
C PHE A 60 0.83 6.02 -14.80
N TRP A 61 1.82 6.50 -15.54
CA TRP A 61 2.16 7.91 -15.60
C TRP A 61 2.60 8.33 -17.02
N PRO A 62 2.03 9.39 -17.61
CA PRO A 62 0.85 10.12 -17.14
C PRO A 62 -0.39 9.22 -17.10
N LYS A 63 -1.32 9.47 -16.17
CA LYS A 63 -2.58 8.73 -16.07
C LYS A 63 -3.29 8.68 -17.43
N GLY A 64 -3.78 7.49 -17.80
CA GLY A 64 -4.47 7.26 -19.07
C GLY A 64 -3.56 7.14 -20.30
N SER A 65 -2.23 7.23 -20.14
CA SER A 65 -1.28 7.01 -21.25
C SER A 65 -1.05 5.54 -21.58
N GLY A 66 -1.25 4.65 -20.61
CA GLY A 66 -0.88 3.22 -20.69
C GLY A 66 0.62 2.96 -20.45
N GLN A 67 1.40 3.96 -20.03
CA GLN A 67 2.82 3.83 -19.72
C GLN A 67 3.00 3.33 -18.28
N ASN A 68 3.33 2.05 -18.10
CA ASN A 68 3.54 1.40 -16.80
C ASN A 68 4.94 1.63 -16.24
N TYR A 69 5.07 1.56 -14.91
CA TYR A 69 6.34 1.74 -14.20
C TYR A 69 6.55 0.74 -13.06
N ILE A 70 5.51 0.06 -12.56
CA ILE A 70 5.63 -0.93 -11.48
C ILE A 70 4.98 -2.25 -11.89
N PHE A 71 5.73 -3.36 -11.88
CA PHE A 71 5.13 -4.70 -11.96
C PHE A 71 4.40 -5.08 -10.68
N GLY A 72 5.04 -4.85 -9.54
CA GLY A 72 4.40 -4.87 -8.22
C GLY A 72 5.31 -4.39 -7.10
N ALA A 73 4.71 -3.98 -5.99
CA ALA A 73 5.44 -3.47 -4.83
C ALA A 73 4.66 -3.70 -3.54
N GLY A 74 5.34 -3.65 -2.39
CA GLY A 74 4.69 -3.81 -1.08
C GLY A 74 5.65 -3.65 0.11
N PRO A 75 5.12 -3.41 1.32
CA PRO A 75 5.92 -3.23 2.51
C PRO A 75 6.51 -4.56 2.99
N TRP A 76 7.75 -4.53 3.45
CA TRP A 76 8.44 -5.63 4.10
C TRP A 76 8.74 -5.23 5.54
N PHE A 77 8.53 -6.17 6.46
CA PHE A 77 8.91 -5.99 7.85
C PHE A 77 9.78 -7.15 8.31
N GLY A 78 10.95 -6.82 8.84
CA GLY A 78 11.90 -7.78 9.41
C GLY A 78 12.05 -7.61 10.92
N THR A 79 12.28 -8.72 11.63
CA THR A 79 12.60 -8.71 13.07
C THR A 79 13.52 -9.88 13.43
N ILE A 80 14.24 -9.76 14.55
CA ILE A 80 14.97 -10.87 15.13
C ILE A 80 14.19 -11.41 16.33
N ASP A 81 13.69 -12.64 16.22
CA ASP A 81 13.04 -13.38 17.31
C ASP A 81 14.11 -14.12 18.13
N SER A 82 14.53 -13.48 19.23
CA SER A 82 15.46 -14.05 20.20
C SER A 82 14.78 -14.97 21.23
N SER A 83 13.46 -15.11 21.18
CA SER A 83 12.68 -15.94 22.11
C SER A 83 12.52 -17.39 21.64
N ALA A 84 12.79 -17.66 20.36
CA ALA A 84 12.80 -19.01 19.82
C ALA A 84 13.98 -19.82 20.38
N ALA A 85 13.86 -21.16 20.36
CA ALA A 85 14.91 -22.07 20.86
C ALA A 85 16.26 -21.86 20.13
N LYS A 86 16.22 -21.20 18.97
CA LYS A 86 17.34 -20.62 18.25
C LYS A 86 16.95 -19.20 17.87
N VAL A 87 17.91 -18.28 17.83
CA VAL A 87 17.67 -16.94 17.28
C VAL A 87 17.24 -17.08 15.82
N GLU A 88 16.07 -16.54 15.48
CA GLU A 88 15.52 -16.57 14.13
C GLU A 88 15.42 -15.16 13.56
N THR A 89 15.83 -14.99 12.29
CA THR A 89 15.50 -13.81 11.49
C THR A 89 14.18 -14.05 10.80
N LEU A 90 13.18 -13.21 11.06
CA LEU A 90 11.87 -13.30 10.43
C LEU A 90 11.68 -12.11 9.49
N VAL A 91 10.99 -12.37 8.39
CA VAL A 91 10.48 -11.35 7.47
C VAL A 91 9.04 -11.69 7.14
N THR A 92 8.22 -10.65 6.98
CA THR A 92 6.95 -10.78 6.26
C THR A 92 6.89 -9.78 5.10
N ILE A 93 6.32 -10.23 3.99
CA ILE A 93 6.40 -9.53 2.70
C ILE A 93 5.01 -9.18 2.15
N GLY A 94 4.84 -7.92 1.74
CA GLY A 94 3.66 -7.47 1.00
C GLY A 94 3.77 -7.65 -0.50
N TYR A 95 4.97 -7.93 -1.01
CA TYR A 95 5.23 -8.27 -2.41
C TYR A 95 6.57 -8.99 -2.57
N GLY A 96 6.56 -10.20 -3.14
CA GLY A 96 7.76 -10.94 -3.54
C GLY A 96 8.11 -10.71 -5.02
N PRO A 97 9.31 -10.22 -5.38
CA PRO A 97 9.68 -9.96 -6.78
C PRO A 97 9.93 -11.21 -7.62
N HIS A 98 9.95 -12.40 -7.01
CA HIS A 98 10.13 -13.66 -7.73
C HIS A 98 8.83 -14.16 -8.40
N GLY A 99 7.69 -14.04 -7.71
CA GLY A 99 6.41 -14.56 -8.21
C GLY A 99 5.19 -13.71 -7.84
N GLY A 100 5.40 -12.51 -7.30
CA GLY A 100 4.34 -11.61 -6.86
C GLY A 100 3.59 -12.12 -5.64
N GLU A 101 4.23 -12.84 -4.73
CA GLU A 101 3.60 -13.35 -3.51
C GLU A 101 3.31 -12.21 -2.52
N SER A 102 2.33 -12.38 -1.63
CA SER A 102 2.12 -11.51 -0.46
C SER A 102 1.64 -12.37 0.71
N GLU A 103 2.17 -12.09 1.88
CA GLU A 103 1.88 -12.83 3.12
C GLU A 103 0.82 -12.15 3.99
N TYR A 104 0.42 -10.93 3.64
CA TYR A 104 -0.62 -10.22 4.35
C TYR A 104 -2.02 -10.68 3.92
N VAL A 105 -2.93 -10.73 4.89
CA VAL A 105 -4.35 -10.98 4.69
C VAL A 105 -5.19 -9.80 5.20
N PRO A 106 -6.33 -9.49 4.55
CA PRO A 106 -7.20 -8.37 4.93
C PRO A 106 -7.78 -8.49 6.34
N GLY A 107 -7.90 -7.36 7.04
CA GLY A 107 -8.54 -7.26 8.35
C GLY A 107 -7.58 -7.26 9.54
N LEU A 108 -8.16 -7.16 10.75
CA LEU A 108 -7.46 -7.24 12.04
C LEU A 108 -7.33 -8.68 12.52
N LYS A 109 -6.56 -8.89 13.61
CA LYS A 109 -6.28 -10.21 14.21
C LYS A 109 -7.49 -11.09 14.48
N ASP A 110 -8.60 -10.48 14.89
CA ASP A 110 -9.83 -11.19 15.28
C ASP A 110 -10.92 -11.12 14.20
N MET A 111 -10.61 -10.61 13.01
CA MET A 111 -11.54 -10.57 11.87
C MET A 111 -11.51 -11.87 11.08
N SER A 112 -12.69 -12.36 10.73
CA SER A 112 -12.79 -13.46 9.78
C SER A 112 -12.42 -13.00 8.36
N SER A 113 -12.01 -13.93 7.49
CA SER A 113 -11.71 -13.64 6.08
C SER A 113 -12.90 -13.13 5.25
N GLY A 114 -14.11 -13.09 5.82
CA GLY A 114 -15.30 -12.52 5.20
C GLY A 114 -15.86 -11.31 5.94
N ASP A 115 -15.09 -10.71 6.85
CA ASP A 115 -15.54 -9.54 7.60
C ASP A 115 -15.88 -8.37 6.66
N PRO A 116 -17.09 -7.79 6.74
CA PRO A 116 -17.49 -6.70 5.85
C PRO A 116 -16.65 -5.42 6.01
N ASN A 117 -15.89 -5.30 7.10
CA ASN A 117 -15.00 -4.18 7.36
C ASN A 117 -13.56 -4.42 6.88
N ALA A 118 -13.19 -5.65 6.52
CA ALA A 118 -11.86 -6.00 5.99
C ALA A 118 -11.70 -5.58 4.51
N VAL A 119 -11.97 -4.30 4.22
CA VAL A 119 -12.05 -3.70 2.87
C VAL A 119 -11.15 -2.49 2.77
N ILE A 120 -11.03 -1.93 1.56
CA ILE A 120 -10.40 -0.61 1.37
C ILE A 120 -11.47 0.47 1.52
N PHE A 121 -11.37 1.32 2.53
CA PHE A 121 -12.18 2.53 2.63
C PHE A 121 -11.56 3.60 1.75
N MET A 122 -12.37 4.26 0.91
CA MET A 122 -11.87 5.24 -0.05
C MET A 122 -12.79 6.45 -0.08
N TYR A 123 -12.23 7.65 0.08
CA TYR A 123 -12.99 8.89 0.00
C TYR A 123 -13.40 9.17 -1.46
N PRO A 124 -14.67 9.55 -1.74
CA PRO A 124 -15.73 9.88 -0.77
C PRO A 124 -16.61 8.71 -0.30
N SER A 125 -16.54 7.54 -0.92
CA SER A 125 -17.33 6.38 -0.52
C SER A 125 -16.62 5.06 -0.88
N PRO A 126 -16.52 4.09 0.05
CA PRO A 126 -17.00 4.11 1.43
C PRO A 126 -15.99 4.78 2.37
N TRP A 127 -16.32 5.95 2.92
CA TRP A 127 -15.49 6.71 3.86
C TRP A 127 -16.39 7.47 4.85
N PRO A 128 -15.99 7.66 6.13
CA PRO A 128 -14.78 7.13 6.78
C PRO A 128 -14.91 5.66 7.17
N PRO A 129 -13.79 4.99 7.55
CA PRO A 129 -13.85 3.69 8.23
C PRO A 129 -14.65 3.78 9.55
N PRO A 130 -15.46 2.76 9.92
CA PRO A 130 -16.24 2.77 11.15
C PRO A 130 -15.35 2.92 12.40
N ALA A 131 -15.53 4.01 13.16
CA ALA A 131 -14.65 4.35 14.28
C ALA A 131 -14.75 3.38 15.48
N ASP A 132 -15.87 2.68 15.63
CA ASP A 132 -16.08 1.63 16.63
C ASP A 132 -15.28 0.36 16.32
N VAL A 133 -15.04 0.09 15.03
CA VAL A 133 -14.20 -1.01 14.55
C VAL A 133 -12.73 -0.58 14.46
N TYR A 134 -12.48 0.64 13.96
CA TYR A 134 -11.16 1.19 13.69
C TYR A 134 -10.96 2.54 14.40
N PRO A 135 -10.71 2.54 15.72
CA PRO A 135 -10.54 3.78 16.48
C PRO A 135 -9.32 4.61 16.06
N MET A 136 -8.34 3.98 15.39
CA MET A 136 -7.14 4.63 14.84
C MET A 136 -7.36 5.19 13.42
N ALA A 137 -8.46 4.85 12.75
CA ALA A 137 -8.66 5.24 11.37
C ALA A 137 -8.97 6.74 11.24
N PRO A 138 -8.43 7.41 10.20
CA PRO A 138 -8.75 8.81 9.92
C PRO A 138 -10.24 8.97 9.64
N GLN A 139 -10.86 9.94 10.31
CA GLN A 139 -12.30 10.25 10.17
C GLN A 139 -12.57 11.43 9.22
N GLN A 140 -11.53 12.21 8.89
CA GLN A 140 -11.61 13.33 7.96
C GLN A 140 -10.59 13.10 6.84
N PRO A 141 -10.97 13.34 5.57
CA PRO A 141 -10.02 13.28 4.46
C PRO A 141 -9.00 14.43 4.55
N LYS A 142 -7.75 14.17 4.17
CA LYS A 142 -6.65 15.15 4.09
C LYS A 142 -6.32 15.56 2.66
N SER A 143 -6.61 14.73 1.66
CA SER A 143 -6.30 14.99 0.25
C SER A 143 -7.54 14.96 -0.66
N HIS A 144 -7.33 15.07 -1.97
CA HIS A 144 -8.43 15.00 -2.94
C HIS A 144 -8.94 13.57 -3.13
N GLN A 145 -8.12 12.56 -2.82
CA GLN A 145 -8.49 11.16 -2.79
C GLN A 145 -7.67 10.44 -1.72
N ASP A 146 -8.36 9.98 -0.69
CA ASP A 146 -7.77 9.24 0.42
C ASP A 146 -8.23 7.80 0.37
N SER A 147 -7.37 6.89 0.81
CA SER A 147 -7.80 5.52 1.13
C SER A 147 -7.17 5.03 2.42
N TRP A 148 -7.88 4.17 3.12
CA TRP A 148 -7.43 3.54 4.35
C TRP A 148 -7.86 2.08 4.38
N CYS A 149 -6.98 1.19 4.85
CA CYS A 149 -7.30 -0.20 5.10
C CYS A 149 -6.42 -0.79 6.21
N ALA A 150 -6.84 -1.93 6.75
CA ALA A 150 -6.07 -2.72 7.69
C ALA A 150 -5.90 -4.15 7.18
N TYR A 151 -4.72 -4.72 7.43
CA TYR A 151 -4.38 -6.11 7.11
C TYR A 151 -3.36 -6.66 8.11
N ASN A 152 -3.11 -7.97 8.08
CA ASN A 152 -2.25 -8.63 9.07
C ASN A 152 -1.48 -9.80 8.45
N ASP A 153 -0.42 -10.28 9.10
CA ASP A 153 0.40 -11.41 8.65
C ASP A 153 0.07 -12.73 9.38
N LEU A 154 -1.15 -12.89 9.89
CA LEU A 154 -1.44 -13.94 10.88
C LEU A 154 -1.87 -15.27 10.27
N ASP A 155 -2.20 -15.31 8.98
CA ASP A 155 -2.61 -16.55 8.31
C ASP A 155 -1.38 -17.32 7.80
N PRO A 156 -0.96 -18.41 8.47
CA PRO A 156 0.22 -19.17 8.07
C PRO A 156 0.11 -19.80 6.67
N ASN A 157 -1.09 -19.86 6.07
CA ASN A 157 -1.26 -20.38 4.71
C ASN A 157 -0.79 -19.40 3.62
N TYR A 158 -0.62 -18.12 3.95
CA TYR A 158 -0.08 -17.10 3.04
C TYR A 158 1.43 -16.96 3.13
N HIS A 159 2.05 -17.57 4.16
CA HIS A 159 3.50 -17.63 4.30
C HIS A 159 4.12 -18.75 3.48
N MET A 160 5.38 -18.59 3.12
CA MET A 160 6.15 -19.55 2.33
C MET A 160 6.43 -20.81 3.18
N PRO A 161 5.86 -21.98 2.83
CA PRO A 161 5.96 -23.17 3.66
C PRO A 161 7.42 -23.61 3.85
N GLY A 162 7.86 -23.64 5.11
CA GLY A 162 9.22 -24.03 5.47
C GLY A 162 10.27 -22.92 5.39
N ASP A 163 9.86 -21.69 5.07
CA ASP A 163 10.75 -20.52 5.01
C ASP A 163 10.27 -19.42 5.97
N THR A 164 9.07 -18.89 5.75
CA THR A 164 8.50 -17.81 6.57
C THR A 164 7.34 -18.30 7.45
N ARG A 165 6.98 -17.46 8.43
CA ARG A 165 5.84 -17.67 9.34
C ARG A 165 5.31 -16.33 9.86
N PRO A 166 4.08 -16.28 10.40
CA PRO A 166 3.55 -15.09 11.04
C PRO A 166 4.51 -14.52 12.09
N ILE A 167 4.79 -13.22 11.99
CA ILE A 167 5.48 -12.42 13.01
C ILE A 167 4.48 -11.97 14.07
N GLY A 168 3.27 -11.60 13.66
CA GLY A 168 2.24 -11.11 14.56
C GLY A 168 2.01 -9.61 14.45
N LEU A 169 1.69 -9.12 13.26
CA LEU A 169 1.56 -7.73 12.89
C LEU A 169 0.18 -7.42 12.33
N GLU A 170 -0.42 -6.33 12.81
CA GLU A 170 -1.44 -5.58 12.09
C GLU A 170 -0.77 -4.39 11.41
N VAL A 171 -1.14 -4.12 10.16
CA VAL A 171 -0.65 -3.00 9.36
C VAL A 171 -1.85 -2.16 8.96
N TYR A 172 -1.75 -0.85 9.20
CA TYR A 172 -2.72 0.15 8.78
C TYR A 172 -2.08 0.99 7.68
N GLN A 173 -2.67 0.93 6.48
CA GLN A 173 -2.17 1.62 5.30
C GLN A 173 -3.09 2.79 4.99
N THR A 174 -2.52 4.01 4.94
CA THR A 174 -3.21 5.20 4.44
C THR A 174 -2.52 5.69 3.17
N VAL A 175 -3.29 6.07 2.16
CA VAL A 175 -2.76 6.62 0.91
C VAL A 175 -3.43 7.95 0.62
N TYR A 176 -2.64 8.94 0.23
CA TYR A 176 -3.09 10.29 -0.09
C TYR A 176 -2.67 10.68 -1.51
N ALA A 177 -3.59 11.29 -2.24
CA ALA A 177 -3.37 11.80 -3.58
C ALA A 177 -3.93 13.21 -3.74
N TRP A 178 -3.05 14.17 -4.01
CA TRP A 178 -3.44 15.54 -4.33
C TRP A 178 -3.38 15.80 -5.83
N ASN A 179 -4.33 16.59 -6.33
CA ASN A 179 -4.34 17.05 -7.72
C ASN A 179 -4.05 18.57 -7.78
N LEU A 180 -2.92 18.98 -7.21
CA LEU A 180 -2.42 20.35 -7.29
C LEU A 180 -1.23 20.41 -8.25
N THR A 181 -0.93 21.57 -8.82
CA THR A 181 0.17 21.73 -9.78
C THR A 181 1.51 21.20 -9.27
N THR A 182 1.77 21.29 -7.96
CA THR A 182 3.01 20.87 -7.30
C THR A 182 3.04 19.41 -6.85
N THR A 183 1.89 18.73 -6.76
CA THR A 183 1.77 17.38 -6.17
C THR A 183 0.99 16.39 -7.01
N LYS A 184 0.53 16.80 -8.20
CA LYS A 184 -0.25 15.94 -9.11
C LYS A 184 0.53 14.71 -9.60
N ASP A 185 1.84 14.71 -9.50
CA ASP A 185 2.73 13.62 -9.93
C ASP A 185 3.27 12.80 -8.73
N ILE A 186 2.66 12.93 -7.55
CA ILE A 186 3.12 12.31 -6.29
C ILE A 186 1.95 11.57 -5.61
N ILE A 187 2.24 10.38 -5.07
CA ILE A 187 1.36 9.65 -4.16
C ILE A 187 2.09 9.45 -2.83
N PHE A 188 1.40 9.68 -1.72
CA PHE A 188 1.95 9.46 -0.39
C PHE A 188 1.34 8.20 0.22
N VAL A 189 2.17 7.32 0.77
CA VAL A 189 1.74 6.11 1.47
C VAL A 189 2.28 6.12 2.89
N LYS A 190 1.38 6.07 3.88
CA LYS A 190 1.69 5.96 5.30
C LYS A 190 1.39 4.54 5.77
N TYR A 191 2.33 3.95 6.50
CA TYR A 191 2.14 2.69 7.20
C TYR A 191 2.25 2.89 8.71
N GLU A 192 1.31 2.32 9.45
CA GLU A 192 1.37 2.17 10.90
C GLU A 192 1.33 0.68 11.22
N LEU A 193 2.26 0.20 12.04
CA LEU A 193 2.38 -1.22 12.35
C LEU A 193 2.13 -1.42 13.85
N LYS A 194 1.33 -2.43 14.18
CA LYS A 194 1.03 -2.82 15.55
C LYS A 194 1.40 -4.28 15.76
N ASN A 195 2.26 -4.50 16.74
CA ASN A 195 2.61 -5.83 17.20
C ASN A 195 1.48 -6.44 18.04
N VAL A 196 0.91 -7.53 17.54
CA VAL A 196 -0.16 -8.31 18.18
C VAL A 196 0.26 -9.75 18.53
N SER A 197 1.56 -10.05 18.40
CA SER A 197 2.17 -11.35 18.70
C SER A 197 2.13 -11.73 20.19
N GLY A 198 1.97 -10.75 21.07
CA GLY A 198 2.10 -10.93 22.53
C GLY A 198 3.55 -11.02 23.02
N LYS A 199 4.54 -10.84 22.13
CA LYS A 199 5.97 -10.83 22.45
C LYS A 199 6.60 -9.48 22.15
N LYS A 200 7.74 -9.15 22.76
CA LYS A 200 8.53 -7.99 22.36
C LYS A 200 9.30 -8.31 21.07
N LEU A 201 9.06 -7.53 20.02
CA LEU A 201 9.87 -7.56 18.81
C LEU A 201 11.14 -6.70 19.01
N THR A 202 12.26 -7.14 18.44
CA THR A 202 13.56 -6.45 18.55
C THR A 202 14.28 -6.47 17.22
N HIS A 203 15.14 -5.47 16.97
CA HIS A 203 15.85 -5.29 15.69
C HIS A 203 14.84 -5.28 14.54
N CYS A 204 13.92 -4.32 14.60
CA CYS A 204 12.85 -4.20 13.63
C CYS A 204 13.32 -3.36 12.44
N TYR A 205 13.04 -3.84 11.25
CA TYR A 205 13.39 -3.18 9.99
C TYR A 205 12.13 -3.06 9.15
N PHE A 206 11.91 -1.87 8.56
CA PHE A 206 10.82 -1.64 7.63
C PHE A 206 11.41 -1.17 6.31
N GLY A 207 10.84 -1.64 5.21
CA GLY A 207 11.19 -1.19 3.87
C GLY A 207 10.06 -1.44 2.91
N VAL A 208 10.20 -0.91 1.70
CA VAL A 208 9.28 -1.18 0.60
C VAL A 208 10.07 -1.91 -0.47
N CYS A 209 9.61 -3.10 -0.86
CA CYS A 209 10.17 -3.82 -2.00
C CYS A 209 9.40 -3.42 -3.25
N THR A 210 10.13 -3.11 -4.32
CA THR A 210 9.56 -2.65 -5.59
C THR A 210 10.18 -3.43 -6.74
N ASP A 211 9.33 -4.12 -7.48
CA ASP A 211 9.63 -4.74 -8.76
C ASP A 211 9.07 -3.80 -9.83
N ASN A 212 9.93 -2.86 -10.22
CA ASN A 212 9.59 -1.84 -11.16
C ASN A 212 9.78 -2.39 -12.59
N ASP A 213 8.88 -2.02 -13.49
CA ASP A 213 8.82 -2.54 -14.86
C ASP A 213 8.34 -1.39 -15.75
N ILE A 214 9.31 -0.64 -16.28
CA ILE A 214 9.03 0.48 -17.18
C ILE A 214 8.87 -0.08 -18.59
N GLY A 215 7.64 -0.12 -19.07
CA GLY A 215 7.35 -0.66 -20.39
C GLY A 215 7.38 -2.18 -20.43
N ASN A 216 8.27 -2.76 -21.24
CA ASN A 216 8.33 -4.20 -21.44
C ASN A 216 9.69 -4.75 -20.98
N GLU A 217 9.74 -5.25 -19.75
CA GLU A 217 10.95 -5.87 -19.20
C GLU A 217 11.08 -7.38 -19.47
N SER A 218 10.32 -7.93 -20.42
CA SER A 218 10.41 -9.36 -20.74
C SER A 218 11.69 -9.70 -21.53
N GLY A 219 12.56 -10.51 -20.94
CA GLY A 219 13.68 -11.16 -21.62
C GLY A 219 14.73 -10.16 -22.09
N SER A 220 15.05 -10.16 -23.39
CA SER A 220 16.05 -9.24 -23.96
C SER A 220 15.59 -7.79 -24.08
N ASN A 221 14.33 -7.50 -23.75
CA ASN A 221 13.80 -6.13 -23.75
C ASN A 221 14.14 -5.39 -22.44
N ALA A 222 14.47 -6.14 -21.37
CA ALA A 222 14.78 -5.60 -20.07
C ALA A 222 15.91 -4.58 -20.14
N ASN A 223 15.63 -3.35 -19.72
CA ASN A 223 16.55 -2.23 -19.85
C ASN A 223 16.45 -1.21 -18.71
N ASP A 224 15.67 -1.53 -17.67
CA ASP A 224 15.52 -0.69 -16.50
C ASP A 224 16.83 -0.47 -15.74
N ILE A 225 17.03 0.77 -15.31
CA ILE A 225 18.21 1.21 -14.55
C ILE A 225 17.76 1.67 -13.18
N ILE A 226 18.24 0.98 -12.14
CA ILE A 226 18.00 1.32 -10.74
C ILE A 226 19.20 2.08 -10.19
N ALA A 227 18.92 3.15 -9.45
CA ALA A 227 19.92 3.94 -8.74
C ALA A 227 19.31 4.53 -7.45
N GLY A 228 20.14 5.20 -6.66
CA GLY A 228 19.66 5.89 -5.47
C GLY A 228 20.59 7.02 -5.03
N ILE A 229 20.04 7.94 -4.25
CA ILE A 229 20.74 9.07 -3.65
C ILE A 229 20.61 8.91 -2.14
N VAL A 230 21.75 8.70 -1.47
CA VAL A 230 21.80 8.66 0.00
C VAL A 230 21.77 10.07 0.58
N GLY A 231 22.45 11.02 -0.06
CA GLY A 231 22.52 12.42 0.35
C GLY A 231 23.43 13.20 -0.59
N GLN A 232 22.86 14.14 -1.35
CA GLN A 232 23.61 14.95 -2.30
C GLN A 232 22.96 16.32 -2.53
N TRP A 233 23.80 17.37 -2.61
CA TRP A 233 23.38 18.69 -3.05
C TRP A 233 23.26 18.76 -4.58
N PHE A 234 22.16 19.34 -5.03
CA PHE A 234 21.90 19.71 -6.42
C PHE A 234 21.69 21.21 -6.53
N VAL A 235 22.04 21.77 -7.69
CA VAL A 235 21.65 23.13 -8.05
C VAL A 235 20.76 23.04 -9.28
N ILE A 236 19.46 23.29 -9.10
CA ILE A 236 18.45 23.20 -10.16
C ILE A 236 17.81 24.58 -10.31
N ASN A 237 17.87 25.14 -11.52
CA ASN A 237 17.34 26.48 -11.81
C ASN A 237 17.85 27.60 -10.88
N GLY A 238 19.05 27.43 -10.31
CA GLY A 238 19.66 28.38 -9.38
C GLY A 238 19.30 28.14 -7.91
N GLU A 239 18.47 27.14 -7.60
CA GLU A 239 18.12 26.74 -6.23
C GLU A 239 18.98 25.56 -5.77
N SER A 240 19.52 25.66 -4.55
CA SER A 240 20.23 24.54 -3.91
C SER A 240 19.22 23.60 -3.25
N LEU A 241 19.26 22.34 -3.63
CA LEU A 241 18.37 21.29 -3.13
C LEU A 241 19.21 20.18 -2.51
N TRP A 242 18.95 19.84 -1.25
CA TRP A 242 19.46 18.61 -0.65
C TRP A 242 18.48 17.49 -0.96
N VAL A 243 18.98 16.41 -1.57
CA VAL A 243 18.20 15.19 -1.84
C VAL A 243 18.86 14.04 -1.11
N ASP A 244 18.10 13.34 -0.30
CA ASP A 244 18.52 12.14 0.42
C ASP A 244 17.44 11.05 0.36
N ASN A 245 17.78 9.86 0.87
CA ASN A 245 16.87 8.73 1.05
C ASN A 245 16.01 8.34 -0.18
N LEU A 246 16.51 8.60 -1.39
CA LEU A 246 15.76 8.43 -2.63
C LEU A 246 16.24 7.18 -3.37
N GLY A 247 15.36 6.20 -3.57
CA GLY A 247 15.54 5.13 -4.55
C GLY A 247 14.79 5.45 -5.83
N TYR A 248 15.37 5.25 -7.02
CA TYR A 248 14.68 5.54 -8.26
C TYR A 248 15.05 4.60 -9.41
N GLN A 249 14.14 4.49 -10.36
CA GLN A 249 14.30 3.74 -11.59
C GLN A 249 13.97 4.60 -12.81
N TYR A 250 14.73 4.39 -13.87
CA TYR A 250 14.53 5.02 -15.16
C TYR A 250 15.06 4.12 -16.27
N GLN A 251 14.70 4.40 -17.51
CA GLN A 251 15.37 3.83 -18.67
C GLN A 251 15.69 4.90 -19.70
N LYS A 252 16.55 4.54 -20.66
CA LYS A 252 17.06 5.46 -21.69
C LYS A 252 16.47 5.20 -23.08
N VAL A 253 15.79 4.07 -23.25
CA VAL A 253 15.24 3.63 -24.53
C VAL A 253 13.79 4.11 -24.62
N LEU A 254 13.32 4.39 -25.83
CA LEU A 254 11.89 4.67 -26.02
C LEU A 254 11.16 3.35 -26.19
N GLU A 255 10.14 3.14 -25.38
CA GLU A 255 9.27 1.97 -25.49
C GLU A 255 8.43 1.98 -26.77
N PRO A 256 8.36 0.85 -27.50
CA PRO A 256 7.50 0.73 -28.67
C PRO A 256 6.04 1.08 -28.35
N GLY A 257 5.49 2.06 -29.09
CA GLY A 257 4.10 2.50 -28.93
C GLY A 257 3.88 3.59 -27.86
N TRP A 258 4.90 3.95 -27.08
CA TRP A 258 4.81 5.08 -26.17
C TRP A 258 4.87 6.40 -26.95
N LYS A 259 3.99 7.34 -26.57
CA LYS A 259 3.90 8.67 -27.21
C LYS A 259 4.96 9.65 -26.72
N THR A 260 5.56 9.37 -25.58
CA THR A 260 6.56 10.21 -24.92
C THR A 260 7.71 9.33 -24.45
N PRO A 261 8.93 9.89 -24.31
CA PRO A 261 10.02 9.21 -23.63
C PRO A 261 9.59 8.75 -22.23
N PRO A 262 10.15 7.63 -21.72
CA PRO A 262 9.89 7.20 -20.37
C PRO A 262 10.34 8.25 -19.35
N GLY A 263 9.55 8.40 -18.30
CA GLY A 263 9.92 9.16 -17.12
C GLY A 263 10.84 8.37 -16.19
N ALA A 264 10.90 8.82 -14.95
CA ALA A 264 11.49 8.08 -13.85
C ALA A 264 10.44 7.90 -12.76
N ILE A 265 10.53 6.78 -12.03
CA ILE A 265 9.80 6.58 -10.79
C ILE A 265 10.78 6.63 -9.62
N ALA A 266 10.39 7.33 -8.57
CA ALA A 266 11.19 7.44 -7.36
C ALA A 266 10.36 7.12 -6.12
N PHE A 267 11.02 6.55 -5.12
CA PHE A 267 10.51 6.24 -3.81
C PHE A 267 11.36 7.01 -2.81
N ASP A 268 10.72 7.97 -2.16
CA ASP A 268 11.35 8.82 -1.18
C ASP A 268 10.83 8.46 0.21
N TYR A 269 11.76 8.20 1.11
CA TYR A 269 11.44 7.96 2.50
C TYR A 269 11.37 9.29 3.23
N LEU A 270 10.15 9.71 3.54
CA LEU A 270 9.91 11.01 4.16
C LEU A 270 10.16 10.98 5.67
N GLN A 271 9.72 9.92 6.36
CA GLN A 271 9.76 9.90 7.82
C GLN A 271 9.46 8.54 8.45
N SER A 272 10.06 8.29 9.62
CA SER A 272 9.62 7.34 10.65
C SER A 272 9.30 8.09 11.94
N PRO A 273 8.72 7.42 12.95
CA PRO A 273 8.86 7.87 14.32
C PRO A 273 10.32 8.15 14.66
N TRP A 274 10.56 9.23 15.40
CA TRP A 274 11.87 9.59 15.91
C TRP A 274 12.39 8.54 16.90
N ASP A 275 13.70 8.29 16.89
CA ASP A 275 14.38 7.56 17.97
C ASP A 275 14.72 8.55 19.10
N LEU A 276 13.69 9.14 19.73
CA LEU A 276 13.88 10.16 20.76
C LEU A 276 14.58 9.56 21.99
N LYS A 277 15.87 9.87 22.20
CA LYS A 277 16.55 9.55 23.45
C LYS A 277 16.96 10.82 24.17
N GLU A 278 16.45 10.97 25.39
CA GLU A 278 16.76 12.12 26.24
C GLU A 278 18.28 12.34 26.35
N GLY A 279 18.71 13.55 26.01
CA GLY A 279 20.10 14.00 26.08
C GLY A 279 21.00 13.52 24.94
N GLN A 280 20.46 12.88 23.90
CA GLN A 280 21.19 12.59 22.67
C GLN A 280 20.85 13.63 21.60
N ASP A 281 21.69 13.71 20.57
CA ASP A 281 21.50 14.47 19.32
C ASP A 281 22.10 13.56 18.25
N LYS A 282 21.29 12.64 17.71
CA LYS A 282 21.79 11.50 16.92
C LYS A 282 22.08 11.85 15.48
N ASP A 283 21.33 12.77 14.90
CA ASP A 283 21.58 13.26 13.55
C ASP A 283 22.57 14.44 13.53
N ASN A 284 22.95 14.97 14.70
CA ASN A 284 23.90 16.07 14.91
C ASN A 284 23.41 17.38 14.30
N ASP A 285 22.10 17.63 14.35
CA ASP A 285 21.48 18.88 13.91
C ASP A 285 21.59 20.00 14.97
N GLY A 286 22.02 19.67 16.19
CA GLY A 286 22.18 20.60 17.32
C GLY A 286 20.95 20.72 18.22
N ILE A 287 19.88 19.97 17.94
CA ILE A 287 18.66 19.88 18.72
C ILE A 287 18.69 18.53 19.46
N PRO A 288 18.69 18.52 20.81
CA PRO A 288 18.63 17.25 21.52
C PRO A 288 17.35 16.48 21.17
N ASP A 289 17.46 15.16 20.94
CA ASP A 289 16.41 14.32 20.38
C ASP A 289 15.05 14.58 21.06
N GLN A 290 14.98 14.70 22.40
CA GLN A 290 13.71 14.93 23.11
C GLN A 290 12.97 16.25 22.73
N TYR A 291 13.65 17.19 22.08
CA TYR A 291 13.10 18.46 21.62
C TYR A 291 12.82 18.48 20.12
N GLU A 292 13.20 17.45 19.38
CA GLU A 292 12.91 17.30 17.96
C GLU A 292 11.39 17.30 17.69
N ARG A 293 10.99 17.95 16.60
CA ARG A 293 9.60 18.08 16.14
C ARG A 293 9.57 17.86 14.63
N ASP A 294 8.67 17.02 14.15
CA ASP A 294 8.53 16.76 12.71
C ASP A 294 7.40 17.58 12.09
N SER A 295 7.35 17.55 10.77
CA SER A 295 6.27 18.11 9.97
C SER A 295 4.88 17.61 10.39
N ALA A 296 4.77 16.40 10.96
CA ALA A 296 3.49 15.88 11.48
C ALA A 296 3.08 16.57 12.79
N TYR A 297 4.01 16.78 13.72
CA TYR A 297 3.82 17.54 14.94
C TYR A 297 3.43 18.97 14.60
N TYR A 298 4.14 19.62 13.69
CA TYR A 298 3.79 20.96 13.24
C TYR A 298 2.41 20.97 12.59
N ALA A 299 2.10 20.01 11.71
CA ALA A 299 0.80 19.92 11.07
C ALA A 299 -0.37 19.71 12.06
N GLU A 300 -0.14 19.02 13.17
CA GLU A 300 -1.17 18.66 14.15
C GLU A 300 -1.29 19.64 15.31
N ASN A 301 -0.19 20.30 15.70
CA ASN A 301 -0.11 21.08 16.93
C ASN A 301 0.12 22.57 16.67
N VAL A 302 0.47 22.94 15.43
CA VAL A 302 0.87 24.29 15.07
C VAL A 302 0.01 24.78 13.88
N PRO A 303 -0.48 26.03 13.86
CA PRO A 303 -1.27 26.54 12.74
C PRO A 303 -0.46 26.58 11.43
N PRO A 304 -1.09 26.42 10.24
CA PRO A 304 -0.39 26.44 8.96
C PRO A 304 0.48 27.68 8.68
N ALA A 305 0.14 28.82 9.27
CA ALA A 305 0.94 30.05 9.15
C ALA A 305 2.30 29.98 9.88
N GLN A 306 2.57 28.90 10.61
CA GLN A 306 3.77 28.63 11.41
C GLN A 306 4.41 27.28 11.02
N TRP A 307 4.15 26.75 9.82
CA TRP A 307 4.77 25.50 9.34
C TRP A 307 6.15 25.71 8.68
N ASP A 308 6.67 26.93 8.70
CA ASP A 308 7.86 27.37 7.96
C ASP A 308 8.81 28.16 8.90
N VAL A 309 9.00 27.66 10.13
CA VAL A 309 9.81 28.32 11.17
C VAL A 309 11.23 27.78 11.28
N ASP A 310 11.62 26.87 10.40
CA ASP A 310 12.94 26.23 10.39
C ASP A 310 13.85 26.84 9.30
#